data_AF-A0A3P7PKW3-F1
#
_entry.id   AF-A0A3P7PKW3-F1
#
_cell.length_a   1.000
_cell.length_b   1.000
_cell.length_c   1.000
_cell.angle_alpha   90.00
_cell.angle_beta   90.00
_cell.angle_gamma   90.00
#
_symmetry.space_group_name_H-M   'P 1'
#
loop_
_entity.id
_entity.type
_entity.pdbx_description
1 polymer ?
#
loop_
_entity_poly.entity_id
_entity_poly.type
_entity_poly.pdbx_seq_one_letter_code
_entity_poly.pdbx_strand_id
1 'polypeptide(L)'
;MSATDQVRSLLDELMGTSRDGGRRRIEFDDPRVCKSFLLDCCPHEILAGTRMDLGECPYTHEVGLKSDYRREAEKRPYYYEVDALRHLEKFVADCNRRTDIAKSKLRETQEELTDEAAEQIEAINKLSEEIGTTLAKAEQKGADGHVEESLKLMAKVEELNALKAKGEADLRNAIPVSTYQQQKLRVCDVCSAYLGVHDNDRRLADHFGGKLHLGFITIREKLEALREYVAANDLIRKQKEA
;
A
#
# COMPACT_ATOMS: atom_id res chain seq x y z
N MET A 1 21.04 -13.43 3.90
CA MET A 1 21.87 -12.72 2.92
C MET A 1 23.27 -12.59 3.49
N SER A 2 24.30 -13.06 2.78
CA SER A 2 25.69 -12.91 3.20
C SER A 2 26.14 -11.46 3.01
N ALA A 3 27.11 -10.97 3.80
CA ALA A 3 27.70 -9.64 3.61
C ALA A 3 28.26 -9.46 2.20
N THR A 4 28.72 -10.55 1.57
CA THR A 4 29.18 -10.57 0.17
C THR A 4 28.05 -10.31 -0.83
N ASP A 5 26.83 -10.77 -0.55
CA ASP A 5 25.67 -10.57 -1.43
C ASP A 5 25.15 -9.14 -1.34
N GLN A 6 25.18 -8.55 -0.15
CA GLN A 6 24.84 -7.14 0.06
C GLN A 6 25.83 -6.21 -0.65
N VAL A 7 27.13 -6.49 -0.52
CA VAL A 7 28.18 -5.75 -1.26
C VAL A 7 28.01 -5.91 -2.76
N ARG A 8 27.67 -7.12 -3.24
CA ARG A 8 27.39 -7.36 -4.66
C ARG A 8 26.19 -6.54 -5.15
N SER A 9 25.07 -6.57 -4.43
CA SER A 9 23.86 -5.79 -4.77
C SER A 9 24.15 -4.29 -4.83
N LEU A 10 24.88 -3.75 -3.85
CA LEU A 10 25.26 -2.33 -3.82
C LEU A 10 26.15 -1.95 -5.01
N LEU A 11 27.09 -2.82 -5.37
CA LEU A 11 27.96 -2.59 -6.51
C LEU A 11 27.20 -2.73 -7.85
N ASP A 12 26.17 -3.58 -7.92
CA ASP A 12 25.30 -3.72 -9.09
C ASP A 12 24.38 -2.50 -9.26
N GLU A 13 23.94 -1.86 -8.17
CA GLU A 13 23.25 -0.55 -8.20
C GLU A 13 24.13 0.54 -8.80
N LEU A 14 25.42 0.56 -8.44
CA LEU A 14 26.35 1.62 -8.83
C LEU A 14 26.89 1.45 -10.26
N MET A 15 27.17 0.21 -10.68
CA MET A 15 27.92 -0.07 -11.92
C MET A 15 27.12 -0.83 -12.99
N GLY A 16 25.88 -1.25 -12.68
CA GLY A 16 25.01 -2.00 -13.60
C GLY A 16 25.51 -3.40 -13.92
N THR A 17 24.86 -4.07 -14.88
CA THR A 17 25.23 -5.45 -15.26
C THR A 17 26.56 -5.55 -16.00
N SER A 18 27.15 -4.42 -16.43
CA SER A 18 28.38 -4.39 -17.23
C SER A 18 29.69 -4.54 -16.43
N ARG A 19 29.64 -4.60 -15.09
CA ARG A 19 30.84 -4.72 -14.23
C ARG A 19 31.63 -6.00 -14.47
N ASP A 20 30.95 -7.13 -14.61
CA ASP A 20 31.59 -8.45 -14.52
C ASP A 20 32.31 -8.87 -15.82
N GLY A 21 32.35 -8.01 -16.86
CA GLY A 21 33.08 -8.24 -18.12
C GLY A 21 32.65 -9.48 -18.93
N GLY A 22 31.68 -10.26 -18.43
CA GLY A 22 31.09 -11.40 -19.09
C GLY A 22 30.02 -10.99 -20.09
N ARG A 23 29.74 -11.87 -21.07
CA ARG A 23 28.59 -11.69 -21.97
C ARG A 23 27.31 -11.48 -21.15
N ARG A 24 26.58 -10.40 -21.43
CA ARG A 24 25.22 -10.15 -20.92
C ARG A 24 24.40 -11.42 -21.11
N ARG A 25 23.95 -12.04 -20.01
CA ARG A 25 23.14 -13.27 -20.10
C ARG A 25 21.68 -12.95 -20.40
N ILE A 26 21.21 -11.77 -19.99
CA ILE A 26 19.85 -11.26 -20.13
C ILE A 26 19.95 -9.73 -20.26
N GLU A 27 19.20 -9.13 -21.18
CA GLU A 27 19.06 -7.67 -21.32
C GLU A 27 17.75 -7.21 -20.68
N PHE A 28 17.64 -5.92 -20.32
CA PHE A 28 16.45 -5.41 -19.63
C PHE A 28 15.17 -5.45 -20.50
N ASP A 29 15.30 -5.57 -21.82
CA ASP A 29 14.20 -5.69 -22.79
C ASP A 29 13.73 -7.16 -22.98
N ASP A 30 14.38 -8.13 -22.33
CA ASP A 30 13.96 -9.53 -22.43
C ASP A 30 12.56 -9.71 -21.79
N PRO A 31 11.61 -10.42 -22.44
CA PRO A 31 10.28 -10.70 -21.89
C PRO A 31 10.26 -11.40 -20.53
N ARG A 32 11.37 -12.02 -20.10
CA ARG A 32 11.52 -12.67 -18.80
C ARG A 32 11.76 -11.69 -17.66
N VAL A 33 12.16 -10.46 -17.96
CA VAL A 33 12.45 -9.43 -16.95
C VAL A 33 11.16 -8.75 -16.50
N CYS A 34 11.04 -8.51 -15.21
CA CYS A 34 9.86 -7.86 -14.66
C CYS A 34 9.87 -6.36 -14.99
N LYS A 35 9.04 -5.95 -15.95
CA LYS A 35 8.90 -4.52 -16.31
C LYS A 35 8.39 -3.66 -15.16
N SER A 36 7.53 -4.22 -14.29
CA SER A 36 7.08 -3.55 -13.07
C SER A 36 8.20 -3.35 -12.05
N PHE A 37 9.21 -4.22 -12.02
CA PHE A 37 10.37 -4.06 -11.14
C PHE A 37 11.30 -2.96 -11.64
N LEU A 38 11.48 -2.82 -12.96
CA LEU A 38 12.26 -1.74 -13.55
C LEU A 38 11.69 -0.34 -13.20
N LEU A 39 10.37 -0.26 -12.98
CA LEU A 39 9.63 0.95 -12.61
C LEU A 39 9.36 1.09 -11.10
N ASP A 40 10.01 0.28 -10.25
CA ASP A 40 9.85 0.34 -8.79
C ASP A 40 8.43 0.11 -8.26
N CYS A 41 7.64 -0.67 -9.00
CA CYS A 41 6.23 -0.87 -8.68
C CYS A 41 5.82 -2.35 -8.59
N CYS A 42 6.77 -3.29 -8.53
CA CYS A 42 6.42 -4.71 -8.49
C CYS A 42 5.75 -5.09 -7.14
N PRO A 43 4.50 -5.59 -7.16
CA PRO A 43 3.80 -5.97 -5.92
C PRO A 43 4.53 -7.04 -5.10
N HIS A 44 5.24 -7.97 -5.77
CA HIS A 44 5.96 -9.07 -5.13
C HIS A 44 7.11 -8.56 -4.24
N GLU A 45 7.80 -7.49 -4.65
CA GLU A 45 8.90 -6.93 -3.87
C GLU A 45 8.39 -6.00 -2.75
N ILE A 46 7.42 -5.16 -3.06
CA ILE A 46 6.82 -4.22 -2.10
C ILE A 46 6.22 -4.99 -0.91
N LEU A 47 5.52 -6.10 -1.20
CA LEU A 47 4.85 -6.93 -0.20
C LEU A 47 5.71 -8.10 0.30
N ALA A 48 6.98 -8.20 -0.11
CA ALA A 48 7.89 -9.26 0.34
C ALA A 48 8.01 -9.26 1.87
N GLY A 49 7.88 -10.44 2.48
CA GLY A 49 7.95 -10.62 3.93
C GLY A 49 6.75 -10.05 4.70
N THR A 50 5.65 -9.71 4.02
CA THR A 50 4.40 -9.33 4.66
C THR A 50 3.45 -10.53 4.78
N ARG A 51 2.34 -10.38 5.52
CA ARG A 51 1.32 -11.45 5.63
C ARG A 51 0.63 -11.78 4.30
N MET A 52 0.70 -10.87 3.33
CA MET A 52 0.13 -11.02 1.98
C MET A 52 1.24 -11.21 0.94
N ASP A 53 2.32 -11.90 1.31
CA ASP A 53 3.40 -12.21 0.40
C ASP A 53 2.90 -13.12 -0.74
N LEU A 54 3.19 -12.71 -1.97
CA LEU A 54 2.88 -13.45 -3.19
C LEU A 54 3.95 -14.51 -3.50
N GLY A 55 5.07 -14.46 -2.78
CA GLY A 55 6.26 -15.28 -3.03
C GLY A 55 7.20 -14.63 -4.05
N GLU A 56 8.14 -15.43 -4.56
CA GLU A 56 9.09 -14.98 -5.58
C GLU A 56 8.36 -14.63 -6.88
N CYS A 57 8.76 -13.52 -7.50
CA CYS A 57 8.15 -13.09 -8.76
C CYS A 57 8.44 -14.12 -9.87
N PRO A 58 7.46 -14.44 -10.74
CA PRO A 58 7.71 -15.31 -11.90
C PRO A 58 8.70 -14.70 -12.91
N TYR A 59 8.94 -13.40 -12.82
CA TYR A 59 9.86 -12.65 -13.66
C TYR A 59 11.15 -12.32 -12.91
N THR A 60 12.25 -12.19 -13.66
CA THR A 60 13.57 -11.92 -13.07
C THR A 60 13.65 -10.49 -12.51
N HIS A 61 14.05 -10.37 -11.25
CA HIS A 61 14.34 -9.12 -10.55
C HIS A 61 15.84 -9.01 -10.31
N GLU A 62 16.57 -8.36 -11.23
CA GLU A 62 18.00 -8.06 -11.05
C GLU A 62 18.21 -6.56 -10.95
N VAL A 63 18.85 -6.13 -9.87
CA VAL A 63 19.07 -4.71 -9.59
C VAL A 63 19.95 -4.04 -10.65
N GLY A 64 20.88 -4.78 -11.25
CA GLY A 64 21.69 -4.29 -12.37
C GLY A 64 20.86 -3.93 -13.61
N LEU A 65 19.80 -4.68 -13.91
CA LEU A 65 18.93 -4.40 -15.07
C LEU A 65 18.14 -3.10 -14.88
N LYS A 66 17.80 -2.80 -13.62
CA LYS A 66 17.10 -1.57 -13.25
C LYS A 66 17.99 -0.33 -13.42
N SER A 67 19.26 -0.39 -13.03
CA SER A 67 20.19 0.72 -13.28
C SER A 67 20.49 0.91 -14.76
N ASP A 68 20.60 -0.17 -15.53
CA ASP A 68 20.75 -0.11 -16.98
C ASP A 68 19.50 0.48 -17.67
N TYR A 69 18.29 0.06 -17.27
CA TYR A 69 17.04 0.66 -17.75
C TYR A 69 16.95 2.16 -17.45
N ARG A 70 17.25 2.59 -16.22
CA ARG A 70 17.21 4.03 -15.86
C ARG A 70 18.13 4.87 -16.75
N ARG A 71 19.33 4.36 -17.07
CA ARG A 71 20.28 5.04 -17.97
C ARG A 71 19.81 5.11 -19.43
N GLU A 72 19.05 4.12 -19.87
CA GLU A 72 18.52 4.09 -21.25
C GLU A 72 17.18 4.80 -21.39
N ALA A 73 16.35 4.80 -20.35
CA ALA A 73 15.06 5.49 -20.32
C ALA A 73 15.21 7.01 -20.54
N GLU A 74 16.35 7.61 -20.13
CA GLU A 74 16.67 9.01 -20.43
C GLU A 74 16.90 9.26 -21.93
N LYS A 75 17.33 8.25 -22.68
CA LYS A 75 17.68 8.36 -24.10
C LYS A 75 16.50 8.05 -25.02
N ARG A 76 15.64 7.11 -24.61
CA ARG A 76 14.51 6.66 -25.44
C ARG A 76 13.32 6.21 -24.56
N PRO A 77 12.07 6.54 -24.96
CA PRO A 77 10.89 5.97 -24.34
C PRO A 77 10.68 4.50 -24.76
N TYR A 78 10.58 3.60 -23.78
CA TYR A 78 10.36 2.15 -23.96
C TYR A 78 8.90 1.71 -23.71
N TYR A 79 8.05 2.60 -23.17
CA TYR A 79 6.61 2.37 -22.98
C TYR A 79 6.23 1.19 -22.05
N TYR A 80 7.15 0.76 -21.18
CA TYR A 80 6.92 -0.30 -20.18
C TYR A 80 5.85 0.08 -19.14
N GLU A 81 5.48 1.35 -19.08
CA GLU A 81 4.44 1.88 -18.22
C GLU A 81 3.07 1.25 -18.52
N VAL A 82 2.79 0.85 -19.77
CA VAL A 82 1.53 0.17 -20.14
C VAL A 82 1.45 -1.21 -19.51
N ASP A 83 2.54 -1.97 -19.60
CA ASP A 83 2.62 -3.32 -19.05
C ASP A 83 2.56 -3.27 -17.51
N ALA A 84 3.27 -2.31 -16.90
CA ALA A 84 3.20 -2.09 -15.47
C ALA A 84 1.80 -1.68 -15.00
N LEU A 85 1.13 -0.78 -15.72
CA LEU A 85 -0.25 -0.38 -15.44
C LEU A 85 -1.20 -1.58 -15.51
N ARG A 86 -1.14 -2.39 -16.56
CA ARG A 86 -1.98 -3.59 -16.71
C ARG A 86 -1.75 -4.59 -15.57
N HIS A 87 -0.50 -4.76 -15.13
CA HIS A 87 -0.17 -5.64 -14.02
C HIS A 87 -0.73 -5.11 -12.69
N LEU A 88 -0.54 -3.82 -12.40
CA LEU A 88 -1.04 -3.20 -11.18
C LEU A 88 -2.57 -3.15 -11.12
N GLU A 89 -3.24 -2.86 -12.24
CA GLU A 89 -4.71 -2.84 -12.31
C GLU A 89 -5.31 -4.20 -11.99
N LYS A 90 -4.74 -5.28 -12.54
CA LYS A 90 -5.16 -6.65 -12.20
C LYS A 90 -4.96 -6.93 -10.71
N PHE A 91 -3.78 -6.61 -10.19
CA PHE A 91 -3.46 -6.84 -8.78
C PHE A 91 -4.40 -6.09 -7.82
N VAL A 92 -4.66 -4.80 -8.09
CA VAL A 92 -5.56 -3.99 -7.27
C VAL A 92 -7.01 -4.46 -7.41
N ALA A 93 -7.45 -4.87 -8.59
CA ALA A 93 -8.78 -5.45 -8.78
C ALA A 93 -8.97 -6.74 -7.98
N ASP A 94 -7.98 -7.64 -7.98
CA ASP A 94 -8.01 -8.87 -7.20
C ASP A 94 -8.04 -8.58 -5.70
N CYS A 95 -7.28 -7.58 -5.24
CA CYS A 95 -7.28 -7.14 -3.85
C CYS A 95 -8.64 -6.59 -3.43
N ASN A 96 -9.23 -5.67 -4.22
CA ASN A 96 -10.54 -5.10 -3.93
C ASN A 96 -11.62 -6.19 -3.87
N ARG A 97 -11.62 -7.13 -4.82
CA ARG A 97 -12.53 -8.28 -4.80
C ARG A 97 -12.39 -9.10 -3.52
N ARG A 98 -11.15 -9.30 -3.06
CA ARG A 98 -10.87 -10.03 -1.81
C ARG A 98 -11.36 -9.26 -0.58
N THR A 99 -11.22 -7.92 -0.59
CA THR A 99 -11.79 -7.02 0.43
C THR A 99 -13.31 -7.13 0.47
N ASP A 100 -13.98 -7.08 -0.68
CA ASP A 100 -15.44 -7.14 -0.76
C ASP A 100 -15.99 -8.47 -0.26
N ILE A 101 -15.33 -9.58 -0.61
CA ILE A 101 -15.69 -10.92 -0.08
C ILE A 101 -15.52 -10.95 1.44
N ALA A 102 -14.43 -10.39 1.97
CA ALA A 102 -14.18 -10.35 3.41
C ALA A 102 -15.22 -9.48 4.14
N LYS A 103 -15.62 -8.35 3.54
CA LYS A 103 -16.71 -7.49 4.03
C LYS A 103 -18.05 -8.21 4.02
N SER A 104 -18.43 -8.89 2.92
CA SER A 104 -19.69 -9.65 2.83
C SER A 104 -19.76 -10.74 3.90
N LYS A 105 -18.66 -11.50 4.08
CA LYS A 105 -18.58 -12.54 5.12
C LYS A 105 -18.70 -11.99 6.54
N LEU A 106 -18.17 -10.80 6.82
CA LEU A 106 -18.37 -10.15 8.12
C LEU A 106 -19.79 -9.67 8.31
N ARG A 107 -20.42 -9.12 7.26
CA ARG A 107 -21.81 -8.67 7.33
C ARG A 107 -22.75 -9.84 7.63
N GLU A 108 -22.57 -10.97 6.95
CA GLU A 108 -23.35 -12.19 7.17
C GLU A 108 -23.17 -12.78 8.58
N THR A 109 -22.02 -12.59 9.22
CA THR A 109 -21.77 -13.09 10.59
C THR A 109 -22.14 -12.10 11.70
N GLN A 110 -22.40 -10.83 11.37
CA GLN A 110 -22.68 -9.75 12.34
C GLN A 110 -24.09 -9.16 12.22
N GLU A 111 -25.08 -9.93 11.73
CA GLU A 111 -26.47 -9.54 11.39
C GLU A 111 -27.37 -9.09 12.57
N GLU A 112 -26.83 -8.43 13.59
CA GLU A 112 -27.57 -7.93 14.77
C GLU A 112 -27.46 -6.41 15.00
N LEU A 113 -26.97 -5.64 14.02
CA LEU A 113 -26.90 -4.17 14.13
C LEU A 113 -28.05 -3.51 13.37
N THR A 114 -28.73 -2.56 14.03
CA THR A 114 -29.65 -1.63 13.38
C THR A 114 -28.89 -0.72 12.42
N ASP A 115 -29.52 -0.34 11.30
CA ASP A 115 -28.90 0.49 10.25
C ASP A 115 -28.34 1.81 10.80
N GLU A 116 -29.04 2.44 11.75
CA GLU A 116 -28.62 3.69 12.42
C GLU A 116 -27.34 3.52 13.25
N ALA A 117 -27.19 2.39 13.93
CA ALA A 117 -25.98 2.08 14.69
C ALA A 117 -24.81 1.75 13.75
N ALA A 118 -25.09 1.14 12.58
CA ALA A 118 -24.07 0.88 11.56
C ALA A 118 -23.50 2.17 10.97
N GLU A 119 -24.34 3.16 10.65
CA GLU A 119 -23.90 4.47 10.14
C GLU A 119 -23.03 5.23 11.16
N GLN A 120 -23.43 5.25 12.43
CA GLN A 120 -22.62 5.87 13.49
C GLN A 120 -21.29 5.14 13.71
N ILE A 121 -21.29 3.81 13.68
CA ILE A 121 -20.06 3.01 13.72
C ILE A 121 -19.15 3.34 12.53
N GLU A 122 -19.71 3.49 11.32
CA GLU A 122 -18.93 3.85 10.13
C GLU A 122 -18.31 5.26 10.27
N ALA A 123 -19.03 6.23 10.82
CA ALA A 123 -18.51 7.56 11.08
C ALA A 123 -17.35 7.54 12.10
N ILE A 124 -17.50 6.83 13.22
CA ILE A 124 -16.43 6.64 14.23
C ILE A 124 -15.22 5.91 13.62
N ASN A 125 -15.48 4.96 12.73
CA ASN A 125 -14.45 4.20 12.04
C ASN A 125 -13.63 5.05 11.08
N LYS A 126 -14.26 5.99 10.36
CA LYS A 126 -13.59 6.97 9.49
C LYS A 126 -12.71 7.92 10.32
N LEU A 127 -13.24 8.42 11.43
CA LEU A 127 -12.45 9.25 12.37
C LEU A 127 -11.23 8.48 12.90
N SER A 128 -11.40 7.20 13.26
CA SER A 128 -10.29 6.36 13.76
C SER A 128 -9.20 6.13 12.70
N GLU A 129 -9.58 6.02 11.43
CA GLU A 129 -8.65 5.89 10.30
C GLU A 129 -7.90 7.21 10.05
N GLU A 130 -8.60 8.35 10.10
CA GLU A 130 -7.98 9.67 10.02
C GLU A 130 -7.00 9.93 11.17
N ILE A 131 -7.36 9.53 12.40
CA ILE A 131 -6.47 9.59 13.56
C ILE A 131 -5.22 8.75 13.33
N GLY A 132 -5.38 7.47 12.96
CA GLY A 132 -4.26 6.56 12.76
C GLY A 132 -3.29 7.02 11.66
N THR A 133 -3.82 7.52 10.54
CA THR A 133 -3.00 8.06 9.44
C THR A 133 -2.31 9.37 9.81
N THR A 134 -3.00 10.27 10.53
CA THR A 134 -2.41 11.53 10.99
C THR A 134 -1.33 11.28 12.04
N LEU A 135 -1.52 10.32 12.93
CA LEU A 135 -0.54 9.91 13.94
C LEU A 135 0.71 9.31 13.28
N ALA A 136 0.55 8.39 12.32
CA ALA A 136 1.68 7.85 11.56
C ALA A 136 2.48 8.94 10.81
N LYS A 137 1.78 9.92 10.22
CA LYS A 137 2.42 11.09 9.57
C LYS A 137 3.14 11.99 10.59
N ALA A 138 2.56 12.19 11.78
CA ALA A 138 3.17 12.98 12.85
C ALA A 138 4.46 12.32 13.36
N GLU A 139 4.47 10.99 13.51
CA GLU A 139 5.66 10.22 13.88
C GLU A 139 6.75 10.32 12.81
N GLN A 140 6.40 10.18 11.53
CA GLN A 140 7.36 10.32 10.43
C GLN A 140 7.98 11.72 10.40
N LYS A 141 7.17 12.78 10.48
CA LYS A 141 7.66 14.16 10.54
C LYS A 141 8.51 14.45 11.78
N GLY A 142 8.20 13.79 12.90
CA GLY A 142 9.03 13.82 14.10
C GLY A 142 10.39 13.16 13.88
N ALA A 143 10.43 12.02 13.20
CA ALA A 143 11.67 11.32 12.84
C ALA A 143 12.55 12.13 11.86
N ASP A 144 11.92 12.86 10.94
CA ASP A 144 12.60 13.75 9.99
C ASP A 144 13.12 15.06 10.64
N GLY A 145 12.80 15.30 11.93
CA GLY A 145 13.25 16.48 12.67
C GLY A 145 12.35 17.71 12.53
N HIS A 146 11.20 17.60 11.86
CA HIS A 146 10.22 18.69 11.71
C HIS A 146 9.28 18.78 12.93
N VAL A 147 9.83 19.21 14.06
CA VAL A 147 9.14 19.22 15.37
C VAL A 147 7.88 20.11 15.36
N GLU A 148 7.94 21.30 14.76
CA GLU A 148 6.78 22.20 14.71
C GLU A 148 5.60 21.65 13.89
N GLU A 149 5.89 20.99 12.75
CA GLU A 149 4.86 20.37 11.92
C GLU A 149 4.26 19.15 12.62
N SER A 150 5.09 18.34 13.27
CA SER A 150 4.65 17.18 14.07
C SER A 150 3.72 17.61 15.22
N LEU A 151 4.06 18.69 15.95
CA LEU A 151 3.20 19.22 17.02
C LEU A 151 1.84 19.71 16.50
N LYS A 152 1.79 20.35 15.33
CA LYS A 152 0.51 20.77 14.71
C LYS A 152 -0.35 19.56 14.33
N LEU A 153 0.27 18.51 13.80
CA LEU A 153 -0.44 17.25 13.48
C LEU A 153 -0.94 16.56 14.76
N MET A 154 -0.17 16.57 15.84
CA MET A 154 -0.58 16.03 17.14
C MET A 154 -1.77 16.80 17.74
N ALA A 155 -1.77 18.13 17.67
CA ALA A 155 -2.93 18.93 18.09
C ALA A 155 -4.20 18.57 17.31
N LYS A 156 -4.07 18.34 15.99
CA LYS A 156 -5.20 17.87 15.17
C LYS A 156 -5.66 16.46 15.57
N VAL A 157 -4.74 15.57 15.94
CA VAL A 157 -5.09 14.23 16.46
C VAL A 157 -5.88 14.34 17.76
N GLU A 158 -5.53 15.27 18.66
CA GLU A 158 -6.29 15.51 19.90
C GLU A 158 -7.71 16.00 19.62
N GLU A 159 -7.90 16.91 18.67
CA GLU A 159 -9.23 17.37 18.25
C GLU A 159 -10.08 16.22 17.68
N LEU A 160 -9.48 15.40 16.82
CA LEU A 160 -10.15 14.22 16.25
C LEU A 160 -10.48 13.18 17.32
N ASN A 161 -9.60 12.96 18.31
CA ASN A 161 -9.86 12.08 19.45
C ASN A 161 -11.02 12.58 20.31
N ALA A 162 -11.14 13.89 20.50
CA ALA A 162 -12.28 14.47 21.22
C ALA A 162 -13.61 14.25 20.47
N LEU A 163 -13.60 14.36 19.14
CA LEU A 163 -14.76 14.06 18.30
C LEU A 163 -15.12 12.57 18.32
N LYS A 164 -14.12 11.69 18.22
CA LYS A 164 -14.28 10.23 18.32
C LYS A 164 -14.89 9.85 19.67
N ALA A 165 -14.38 10.40 20.77
CA ALA A 165 -14.89 10.13 22.11
C ALA A 165 -16.37 10.54 22.28
N LYS A 166 -16.80 11.64 21.65
CA LYS A 166 -18.21 12.05 21.62
C LYS A 166 -19.07 11.04 20.84
N GLY A 167 -18.63 10.68 19.63
CA GLY A 167 -19.34 9.70 18.81
C GLY A 167 -19.46 8.33 19.49
N GLU A 168 -18.40 7.86 20.14
CA GLU A 168 -18.42 6.60 20.91
C GLU A 168 -19.34 6.67 22.14
N ALA A 169 -19.43 7.82 22.80
CA ALA A 169 -20.35 8.02 23.91
C ALA A 169 -21.82 7.99 23.46
N ASP A 170 -22.13 8.63 22.33
CA ASP A 170 -23.46 8.62 21.73
C ASP A 170 -23.85 7.20 21.28
N LEU A 171 -22.92 6.48 20.66
CA LEU A 171 -23.10 5.07 20.27
C LEU A 171 -23.32 4.16 21.48
N ARG A 172 -22.58 4.36 22.57
CA ARG A 172 -22.77 3.61 23.83
C ARG A 172 -24.14 3.81 24.44
N ASN A 173 -24.74 4.98 24.26
CA ASN A 173 -26.08 5.27 24.76
C ASN A 173 -27.17 4.66 23.86
N ALA A 174 -26.88 4.47 22.57
CA ALA A 174 -27.82 3.92 21.59
C ALA A 174 -27.83 2.38 21.51
N ILE A 175 -26.72 1.70 21.84
CA ILE A 175 -26.58 0.24 21.65
C ILE A 175 -26.72 -0.54 22.98
N PRO A 176 -27.46 -1.67 23.00
CA PRO A 176 -27.54 -2.57 24.16
C PRO A 176 -26.20 -3.18 24.57
N VAL A 177 -25.98 -3.32 25.87
CA VAL A 177 -24.75 -3.87 26.48
C VAL A 177 -24.43 -5.31 26.05
N SER A 178 -25.44 -6.10 25.64
CA SER A 178 -25.26 -7.47 25.15
C SER A 178 -24.44 -7.53 23.85
N THR A 179 -24.56 -6.52 23.00
CA THR A 179 -23.86 -6.43 21.73
C THR A 179 -22.36 -6.11 21.90
N TYR A 180 -21.96 -5.58 23.06
CA TYR A 180 -20.58 -5.22 23.40
C TYR A 180 -19.67 -6.42 23.73
N GLN A 181 -20.25 -7.58 24.05
CA GLN A 181 -19.48 -8.77 24.42
C GLN A 181 -18.90 -9.54 23.22
N GLN A 182 -19.42 -9.30 22.01
CA GLN A 182 -18.87 -9.88 20.79
C GLN A 182 -17.71 -9.03 20.28
N GLN A 183 -16.55 -9.64 20.03
CA GLN A 183 -15.43 -8.98 19.35
C GLN A 183 -15.81 -8.68 17.90
N LYS A 184 -16.44 -7.52 17.67
CA LYS A 184 -16.76 -7.07 16.32
C LYS A 184 -15.48 -6.70 15.60
N LEU A 185 -15.27 -7.40 14.49
CA LEU A 185 -14.17 -7.16 13.57
C LEU A 185 -14.68 -6.29 12.42
N ARG A 186 -13.83 -5.42 11.90
CA ARG A 186 -13.97 -4.71 10.62
C ARG A 186 -12.85 -5.14 9.68
N VAL A 187 -13.05 -5.00 8.36
CA VAL A 187 -11.97 -5.17 7.39
C VAL A 187 -11.38 -3.80 7.05
N CYS A 188 -10.06 -3.72 6.91
CA CYS A 188 -9.37 -2.56 6.36
C CYS A 188 -9.52 -2.52 4.83
N ASP A 189 -9.93 -1.37 4.29
CA ASP A 189 -10.23 -1.20 2.87
C ASP A 189 -8.99 -1.19 1.99
N VAL A 190 -7.86 -0.78 2.56
CA VAL A 190 -6.59 -0.70 1.84
C VAL A 190 -5.96 -2.09 1.74
N CYS A 191 -5.91 -2.82 2.84
CA CYS A 191 -5.02 -3.96 2.98
C CYS A 191 -5.72 -5.28 3.40
N SER A 192 -7.06 -5.29 3.41
CA SER A 192 -7.90 -6.47 3.67
C SER A 192 -7.69 -7.19 5.01
N ALA A 193 -6.99 -6.56 5.96
CA ALA A 193 -6.77 -7.13 7.27
C ALA A 193 -7.99 -6.91 8.17
N TYR A 194 -8.24 -7.86 9.07
CA TYR A 194 -9.26 -7.71 10.12
C TYR A 194 -8.71 -6.83 11.26
N LEU A 195 -9.47 -5.81 11.62
CA LEU A 195 -9.21 -4.88 12.72
C LEU A 195 -10.35 -5.00 13.74
N GLY A 196 -10.06 -4.91 15.04
CA GLY A 196 -11.11 -4.80 16.04
C GLY A 196 -11.70 -3.39 16.04
N VAL A 197 -13.03 -3.27 16.15
CA VAL A 197 -13.69 -1.96 16.27
C VAL A 197 -13.28 -1.24 17.58
N HIS A 198 -12.95 -2.01 18.61
CA HIS A 198 -12.52 -1.50 19.92
C HIS A 198 -11.00 -1.65 20.15
N ASP A 199 -10.21 -1.80 19.09
CA ASP A 199 -8.76 -1.82 19.24
C ASP A 199 -8.25 -0.43 19.69
N ASN A 200 -7.22 -0.44 20.55
CA ASN A 200 -6.58 0.78 21.03
C ASN A 200 -5.91 1.53 19.87
N ASP A 201 -5.92 2.87 19.91
CA ASP A 201 -5.38 3.73 18.86
C ASP A 201 -3.90 3.44 18.56
N ARG A 202 -3.12 3.01 19.56
CA ARG A 202 -1.73 2.57 19.35
C ARG A 202 -1.64 1.35 18.42
N ARG A 203 -2.55 0.38 18.56
CA ARG A 203 -2.59 -0.81 17.70
C ARG A 203 -3.07 -0.47 16.29
N LEU A 204 -3.98 0.49 16.18
CA LEU A 204 -4.41 1.04 14.89
C LEU A 204 -3.25 1.78 14.21
N ALA A 205 -2.49 2.59 14.94
CA ALA A 205 -1.29 3.25 14.43
C ALA A 205 -0.25 2.24 13.90
N ASP A 206 0.04 1.17 14.65
CA ASP A 206 0.94 0.10 14.19
C ASP A 206 0.44 -0.58 12.91
N HIS A 207 -0.89 -0.69 12.73
CA HIS A 207 -1.48 -1.20 11.51
C HIS A 207 -1.27 -0.26 10.31
N PHE A 208 -1.61 1.03 10.47
CA PHE A 208 -1.50 2.02 9.41
C PHE A 208 -0.05 2.36 9.05
N GLY A 209 0.86 2.35 10.04
CA GLY A 209 2.31 2.47 9.86
C GLY A 209 3.01 1.18 9.44
N GLY A 210 2.27 0.07 9.33
CA GLY A 210 2.84 -1.23 8.97
C GLY A 210 3.24 -1.29 7.49
N LYS A 211 4.32 -2.04 7.19
CA LYS A 211 4.83 -2.27 5.82
C LYS A 211 3.73 -2.72 4.85
N LEU A 212 2.82 -3.57 5.31
CA LEU A 212 1.73 -4.09 4.48
C LEU A 212 0.74 -2.98 4.09
N HIS A 213 0.30 -2.15 5.04
CA HIS A 213 -0.64 -1.07 4.75
C HIS A 213 0.01 0.01 3.88
N LEU A 214 1.21 0.46 4.25
CA LEU A 214 1.98 1.42 3.46
C LEU A 214 2.31 0.90 2.06
N GLY A 215 2.62 -0.39 1.91
CA GLY A 215 2.87 -1.01 0.61
C GLY A 215 1.65 -1.00 -0.31
N PHE A 216 0.44 -1.17 0.22
CA PHE A 216 -0.78 -1.04 -0.58
C PHE A 216 -1.06 0.42 -0.96
N ILE A 217 -0.76 1.38 -0.08
CA ILE A 217 -0.86 2.81 -0.42
C ILE A 217 0.09 3.15 -1.57
N THR A 218 1.37 2.77 -1.47
CA THR A 218 2.35 3.06 -2.52
C THR A 218 1.97 2.42 -3.86
N ILE A 219 1.43 1.20 -3.85
CA ILE A 219 0.93 0.54 -5.07
C ILE A 219 -0.24 1.31 -5.69
N ARG A 220 -1.20 1.78 -4.88
CA ARG A 220 -2.36 2.56 -5.36
C ARG A 220 -1.94 3.92 -5.91
N GLU A 221 -1.06 4.64 -5.21
CA GLU A 221 -0.50 5.93 -5.66
C GLU A 221 0.28 5.76 -6.98
N LYS A 222 1.10 4.72 -7.08
CA LYS A 222 1.84 4.42 -8.33
C LYS A 222 0.91 4.07 -9.48
N LEU A 223 -0.18 3.36 -9.22
CA LEU A 223 -1.18 3.05 -10.22
C LEU A 223 -1.86 4.33 -10.75
N GLU A 224 -2.21 5.26 -9.87
CA GLU A 224 -2.77 6.56 -10.28
C GLU A 224 -1.77 7.39 -11.09
N ALA A 225 -0.52 7.50 -10.63
CA ALA A 225 0.53 8.19 -11.37
C ALA A 225 0.77 7.59 -12.77
N LEU A 226 0.76 6.26 -12.88
CA LEU A 226 0.88 5.57 -14.18
C LEU A 226 -0.34 5.81 -15.06
N ARG A 227 -1.55 5.85 -14.50
CA ARG A 227 -2.77 6.17 -15.27
C ARG A 227 -2.70 7.57 -15.87
N GLU A 228 -2.28 8.56 -15.09
CA GLU A 228 -2.09 9.93 -15.56
C GLU A 228 -1.02 10.01 -16.65
N TYR A 229 0.12 9.34 -16.44
CA TYR A 229 1.21 9.30 -17.41
C TYR A 229 0.78 8.67 -18.74
N VAL A 230 0.06 7.55 -18.69
CA VAL A 230 -0.49 6.89 -19.89
C VAL A 230 -1.55 7.76 -20.56
N ALA A 231 -2.39 8.46 -19.79
CA ALA A 231 -3.42 9.35 -20.33
C ALA A 231 -2.82 10.60 -21.01
N ALA A 232 -1.73 11.15 -20.47
CA ALA A 232 -1.06 12.33 -21.02
C ALA A 232 -0.24 12.01 -22.29
N ASN A 233 0.24 10.78 -22.43
CA ASN A 233 1.07 10.39 -23.57
C ASN A 233 0.26 9.67 -24.66
N ASP A 234 -0.15 10.39 -25.69
CA ASP A 234 -0.97 9.85 -26.80
C ASP A 234 -0.33 8.67 -27.55
N LEU A 235 1.00 8.60 -27.62
CA LEU A 235 1.73 7.47 -28.22
C LEU A 235 1.55 6.18 -27.41
N ILE A 236 1.42 6.33 -26.09
CA ILE A 236 1.21 5.22 -25.15
C ILE A 236 -0.25 4.75 -25.21
N ARG A 237 -1.20 5.68 -25.35
CA ARG A 237 -2.63 5.38 -25.55
C ARG A 237 -2.85 4.53 -26.81
N LYS A 238 -2.20 4.89 -27.91
CA LYS A 238 -2.27 4.12 -29.17
C LYS A 238 -1.74 2.69 -29.04
N GLN A 239 -0.74 2.45 -28.20
CA GLN A 239 -0.30 1.07 -27.89
C GLN A 239 -1.21 0.33 -26.90
N LYS A 240 -1.98 1.04 -26.08
CA LYS A 240 -2.98 0.41 -25.20
C LYS A 240 -4.19 -0.12 -26.00
N GLU A 241 -4.53 0.58 -27.10
CA GLU A 241 -5.68 0.31 -27.97
C GLU A 241 -5.36 -0.61 -29.17
N ALA A 242 -4.09 -0.75 -29.55
CA ALA A 242 -3.61 -1.70 -30.56
C ALA A 242 -3.40 -3.12 -29.98
#